data_AF-A0A090QPD2-F1
#
_entry.id   AF-A0A090QPD2-F1
#
_cell.length_a   1.000
_cell.length_b   1.000
_cell.length_c   1.000
_cell.angle_alpha   90.00
_cell.angle_beta   90.00
_cell.angle_gamma   90.00
#
_symmetry.space_group_name_H-M   'P 1'
#
loop_
_entity.id
_entity.type
_entity.pdbx_description
1 polymer ?
#
loop_
_entity_poly.entity_id
_entity_poly.type
_entity_poly.pdbx_seq_one_letter_code
_entity_poly.pdbx_strand_id
1 'polypeptide(L)'
;MHFIDIPSSFQNQIGGDTADLGFQLKYKWDDEYYSKFDLLNDPEGRFKAQASLGADVTIDNWRILPEVSAIFKGDRTTAITTDWD
;
A
#
# COMPACT_ATOMS: atom_id res chain seq x y z
N MET A 1 -3.16 -5.91 23.08
CA MET A 1 -2.19 -5.79 21.96
C MET A 1 -1.23 -6.95 22.08
N HIS A 2 -1.14 -7.83 21.07
CA HIS A 2 -0.11 -8.86 21.00
C HIS A 2 0.86 -8.41 19.92
N PHE A 3 2.06 -7.99 20.33
CA PHE A 3 3.15 -7.69 19.40
C PHE A 3 3.64 -9.04 18.87
N ILE A 4 3.44 -9.29 17.58
CA ILE A 4 4.06 -10.44 16.92
C ILE A 4 5.46 -9.95 16.51
N ASP A 5 6.47 -10.37 17.26
CA ASP A 5 7.88 -10.13 16.90
C ASP A 5 8.21 -11.00 15.68
N ILE A 6 8.10 -10.42 14.49
CA ILE A 6 8.57 -11.08 13.27
C ILE A 6 10.10 -11.03 13.28
N PRO A 7 10.81 -12.18 13.20
CA PRO A 7 12.27 -12.22 13.20
C PRO A 7 12.84 -11.32 12.09
N SER A 8 13.90 -10.58 12.41
CA SER A 8 14.56 -9.64 11.48
C SER A 8 14.96 -10.27 10.15
N SER A 9 15.25 -11.58 10.12
CA SER A 9 15.53 -12.33 8.89
C SER A 9 14.35 -12.45 7.92
N PHE A 10 13.11 -12.32 8.40
CA PHE A 10 11.89 -12.30 7.59
C PHE A 10 11.46 -10.89 7.17
N GLN A 11 11.97 -9.84 7.81
CA GLN A 11 11.65 -8.45 7.46
C GLN A 11 12.25 -8.06 6.10
N ASN A 12 13.46 -8.52 5.79
CA ASN A 12 14.11 -8.27 4.49
C ASN A 12 13.42 -8.99 3.32
N GLN A 13 12.74 -10.11 3.58
CA GLN A 13 12.03 -10.87 2.55
C GLN A 13 10.67 -10.27 2.20
N ILE A 14 10.16 -9.32 3.00
CA ILE A 14 8.89 -8.61 2.79
C ILE A 14 9.09 -7.15 2.33
N GLY A 15 10.29 -6.55 2.50
CA GLY A 15 10.60 -5.23 1.91
C GLY A 15 11.63 -4.42 2.70
N GLY A 16 12.75 -5.04 3.08
CA GLY A 16 13.72 -4.43 3.99
C GLY A 16 15.07 -4.03 3.38
N ASP A 17 15.34 -4.33 2.10
CA ASP A 17 16.68 -4.08 1.49
C ASP A 17 16.61 -3.40 0.12
N THR A 18 15.58 -2.58 -0.07
CA THR A 18 15.51 -1.63 -1.16
C THR A 18 15.03 -0.34 -0.50
N ALA A 19 15.72 0.77 -0.72
CA ALA A 19 15.32 2.08 -0.19
C ALA A 19 14.02 2.53 -0.87
N ASP A 20 12.92 1.92 -0.45
CA ASP A 20 11.59 2.14 -0.99
C ASP A 20 11.01 3.35 -0.27
N LEU A 21 10.86 4.46 -0.99
CA LEU A 21 10.06 5.56 -0.48
C LEU A 21 8.58 5.19 -0.66
N GLY A 22 7.86 5.19 0.46
CA GLY A 22 6.46 4.83 0.53
C GLY A 22 5.63 5.98 1.07
N PHE A 23 4.48 6.24 0.45
CA PHE A 23 3.45 7.13 0.97
C PHE A 23 2.19 6.32 1.23
N GLN A 24 1.68 6.36 2.45
CA GLN A 24 0.41 5.76 2.81
C GLN A 24 -0.51 6.83 3.39
N LEU A 25 -1.72 6.90 2.84
CA LEU A 25 -2.81 7.72 3.33
C LEU A 25 -3.98 6.81 3.70
N LYS A 26 -4.50 6.98 4.92
CA LYS A 26 -5.76 6.37 5.34
C LYS A 26 -6.72 7.46 5.77
N TYR A 27 -7.93 7.43 5.22
CA TYR A 27 -8.98 8.36 5.59
C TYR A 27 -10.20 7.57 6.08
N LYS A 28 -10.74 7.98 7.23
CA LYS A 28 -12.01 7.46 7.75
C LYS A 28 -13.09 8.46 7.38
N TRP A 29 -14.11 7.98 6.67
CA TRP A 29 -15.27 8.80 6.32
C TRP A 29 -16.20 8.92 7.53
N ASP A 30 -16.31 7.84 8.29
CA ASP A 30 -17.01 7.73 9.57
C ASP A 30 -16.43 6.55 10.39
N ASP A 31 -17.21 6.04 11.34
CA ASP A 31 -16.82 4.92 12.19
C ASP A 31 -16.79 3.57 11.45
N GLU A 32 -17.55 3.39 10.37
CA GLU A 32 -17.64 2.14 9.61
C GLU A 32 -16.75 2.14 8.36
N TYR A 33 -16.72 3.23 7.59
CA TYR A 33 -16.12 3.26 6.25
C TYR A 33 -14.76 3.95 6.22
N TYR A 34 -13.85 3.40 5.42
CA TYR A 34 -12.53 3.99 5.20
C TYR A 34 -12.04 3.83 3.77
N SER A 35 -11.13 4.73 3.38
CA SER A 35 -10.32 4.60 2.18
C SER A 35 -8.84 4.53 2.54
N LYS A 36 -8.08 3.81 1.73
CA LYS A 36 -6.61 3.73 1.81
C LYS A 36 -6.04 4.06 0.43
N PHE A 37 -4.94 4.78 0.42
CA PHE A 37 -4.13 4.98 -0.75
C PHE A 37 -2.67 4.74 -0.39
N ASP A 38 -2.06 3.78 -1.07
CA ASP A 38 -0.67 3.41 -0.90
C ASP A 38 0.09 3.69 -2.20
N LEU A 39 1.24 4.32 -2.05
CA LEU A 39 2.18 4.65 -3.09
C LEU A 39 3.53 4.09 -2.72
N LEU A 40 4.12 3.26 -3.57
CA LEU A 40 5.42 2.69 -3.35
C LEU A 40 6.26 2.89 -4.60
N ASN A 41 7.47 3.37 -4.41
CA ASN A 41 8.49 3.33 -5.45
C ASN A 41 9.70 2.55 -4.97
N ASP A 42 10.29 1.83 -5.90
CA ASP A 42 11.52 1.08 -5.69
C ASP A 42 12.73 1.86 -6.29
N PRO A 43 13.94 1.76 -5.72
CA PRO A 43 15.19 2.24 -6.32
C PRO A 43 15.38 1.96 -7.82
N GLU A 44 14.81 0.88 -8.36
CA GLU A 44 14.84 0.62 -9.81
C GLU A 44 13.82 1.41 -10.65
N GLY A 45 13.10 2.35 -10.02
CA GLY A 45 12.12 3.22 -10.66
C GLY A 45 10.79 2.54 -10.99
N ARG A 46 10.53 1.37 -10.39
CA ARG A 46 9.22 0.70 -10.46
C ARG A 46 8.26 1.37 -9.51
N PHE A 47 7.02 1.54 -9.93
CA PHE A 47 5.99 2.18 -9.14
C PHE A 47 4.80 1.26 -8.93
N LYS A 48 4.28 1.26 -7.72
CA LYS A 48 3.03 0.57 -7.36
C LYS A 48 2.11 1.54 -6.65
N ALA A 49 0.87 1.61 -7.11
CA ALA A 49 -0.20 2.30 -6.39
C ALA A 49 -1.29 1.30 -6.02
N GLN A 50 -1.89 1.48 -4.85
CA GLN A 50 -3.07 0.74 -4.44
C GLN A 50 -4.09 1.70 -3.82
N ALA A 51 -5.32 1.65 -4.32
CA ALA A 51 -6.45 2.32 -3.72
C ALA A 51 -7.41 1.26 -3.16
N SER A 52 -7.82 1.41 -1.91
CA SER A 52 -8.74 0.48 -1.25
C SER A 52 -9.92 1.23 -0.64
N LEU A 53 -11.10 0.63 -0.70
CA LEU A 53 -12.30 1.06 0.02
C LEU A 53 -12.75 -0.11 0.89
N GLY A 54 -13.02 0.14 2.16
CA GLY A 54 -13.46 -0.90 3.08
C GLY A 54 -14.48 -0.39 4.09
N ALA A 55 -15.16 -1.35 4.72
CA ALA A 55 -16.09 -1.10 5.80
C ALA A 55 -15.83 -2.03 6.99
N ASP A 56 -16.29 -1.64 8.17
CA ASP A 56 -16.30 -2.44 9.40
C ASP A 56 -17.70 -2.43 10.00
N VAL A 57 -18.54 -3.36 9.54
CA VAL A 57 -19.97 -3.38 9.86
C VAL A 57 -20.24 -4.47 10.87
N THR A 58 -20.96 -4.14 11.94
CA THR A 58 -21.41 -5.10 12.95
C THR A 58 -22.93 -5.29 12.85
N ILE A 59 -23.37 -6.53 12.64
CA ILE A 59 -24.78 -6.92 12.56
C ILE A 59 -25.02 -8.03 13.58
N ASP A 60 -25.75 -7.71 14.66
CA ASP A 60 -25.96 -8.59 15.81
C ASP A 60 -24.64 -9.16 16.36
N ASN A 61 -24.41 -10.45 16.17
CA ASN A 61 -23.23 -11.18 16.62
C ASN A 61 -22.17 -11.35 15.52
N TRP A 62 -22.38 -10.75 14.35
CA TRP A 62 -21.49 -10.85 13.19
C TRP A 62 -20.75 -9.54 12.97
N ARG A 63 -19.45 -9.65 12.67
CA ARG A 63 -18.62 -8.53 12.20
C ARG A 63 -18.15 -8.84 10.78
N ILE A 64 -18.45 -7.95 9.85
CA ILE A 64 -18.17 -8.13 8.43
C ILE A 64 -17.23 -7.01 8.00
N LEU A 65 -16.11 -7.40 7.38
CA LEU A 65 -15.04 -6.51 6.95
C LEU A 65 -14.88 -6.56 5.43
N PRO A 66 -15.84 -6.06 4.63
CA PRO A 66 -15.68 -6.05 3.19
C PRO A 66 -14.60 -5.04 2.79
N GLU A 67 -13.75 -5.43 1.85
CA GLU A 67 -12.75 -4.53 1.25
C GLU A 67 -12.67 -4.81 -0.26
N VAL A 68 -12.60 -3.74 -1.04
CA VAL A 68 -12.32 -3.79 -2.47
C VAL A 68 -11.09 -2.92 -2.75
N SER A 69 -10.19 -3.46 -3.58
CA SER A 69 -8.90 -2.83 -3.85
C SER A 69 -8.60 -2.84 -5.34
N ALA A 70 -8.13 -1.70 -5.84
CA ALA A 70 -7.56 -1.54 -7.17
C ALA A 70 -6.05 -1.37 -7.04
N ILE A 71 -5.29 -2.21 -7.74
CA ILE A 71 -3.83 -2.21 -7.71
C ILE A 71 -3.31 -1.87 -9.10
N PHE A 72 -2.47 -0.85 -9.17
CA PHE A 72 -1.72 -0.48 -10.36
C PHE A 72 -0.24 -0.82 -10.17
N LYS A 73 0.35 -1.46 -11.17
CA LYS A 73 1.78 -1.74 -11.27
C LYS A 73 2.30 -1.08 -12.54
N GLY A 74 3.18 -0.12 -12.38
CA GLY A 74 3.84 0.56 -13.49
C GLY A 74 5.26 0.01 -13.67
N ASP A 75 5.60 -0.30 -14.91
CA ASP A 75 6.97 -0.61 -15.31
C ASP A 75 7.76 0.68 -15.57
N ARG A 76 9.10 0.57 -15.55
CA ARG A 76 10.09 1.66 -15.65
C ARG A 76 9.61 2.87 -16.45
N THR A 77 9.57 4.03 -15.80
CA THR A 77 9.56 5.33 -16.48
C THR A 77 10.92 5.51 -17.16
N THR A 78 11.03 5.19 -18.45
CA THR A 78 12.16 5.67 -19.26
C THR A 78 12.11 7.20 -19.25
N ALA A 79 13.05 7.83 -18.54
CA ALA A 79 13.28 9.25 -18.67
C ALA A 79 13.53 9.54 -20.16
N ILE A 80 12.64 10.31 -20.78
CA ILE A 80 12.87 10.85 -22.11
C ILE A 80 14.03 11.83 -21.93
N THR A 81 15.24 11.42 -22.31
CA THR A 81 16.34 12.36 -22.50
C THR A 81 15.91 13.23 -23.68
N THR A 82 15.53 14.47 -23.39
CA THR A 82 15.41 15.48 -24.44
C THR A 82 16.83 15.96 -24.70
N ASP A 83 17.51 15.31 -25.64
CA ASP A 83 18.71 15.86 -26.23
C ASP A 83 18.30 17.12 -26.99
N TRP A 84 18.73 18.27 -26.46
CA TRP A 84 18.68 19.53 -27.18
C TRP A 84 19.99 19.63 -27.97
N ASP A 85 19.90 19.36 -29.28
CA ASP A 85 20.92 19.73 -30.29
C ASP A 85 21.06 21.26 -30.42
#